data_AF-A0A8C6FGG5-F1
#
_entry.id   AF-A0A8C6FGG5-F1
#
_cell.length_a   1.000
_cell.length_b   1.000
_cell.length_c   1.000
_cell.angle_alpha   90.00
_cell.angle_beta   90.00
_cell.angle_gamma   90.00
#
_symmetry.space_group_name_H-M   'P 1'
#
loop_
_entity.id
_entity.type
_entity.pdbx_description
1 polymer ?
#
loop_
_entity_poly.entity_id
_entity_poly.type
_entity_poly.pdbx_seq_one_letter_code
_entity_poly.pdbx_strand_id
1 'polypeptide(L)'
;MAGLVRGTAGPWALDLLQALPRVSLANLKPNPGSRKPERRQRGQRRGRKCGRGHKGERQRGTRLRLGFEGGQTPFYLRIPKYGLNRLQYLIDLGRVDPTQPIDLTQLVNGRGVTIQPSKKDCGVQLVEKGADTFKAKVNIEVQLASEEWAALRPFPLEFSIIPFRSCLIVANQNECRWAGLALLSAWSGSKGC
;
A
#
# COMPACT_ATOMS: atom_id res chain seq x y z
N MET A 1 30.19 -40.55 21.86
CA MET A 1 30.74 -39.30 22.46
C MET A 1 29.83 -38.13 22.11
N ALA A 2 29.89 -37.04 22.88
CA ALA A 2 29.25 -35.73 22.64
C ALA A 2 27.76 -35.74 22.20
N GLY A 3 26.86 -35.51 23.15
CA GLY A 3 25.44 -35.26 22.85
C GLY A 3 25.23 -33.84 22.30
N LEU A 4 24.39 -33.70 21.27
CA LEU A 4 24.02 -32.41 20.68
C LEU A 4 23.07 -31.62 21.59
N VAL A 5 23.65 -30.77 22.44
CA VAL A 5 22.91 -29.77 23.24
C VAL A 5 22.26 -28.76 22.29
N ARG A 6 20.95 -28.55 22.41
CA ARG A 6 20.20 -27.56 21.63
C ARG A 6 20.30 -26.20 22.34
N GLY A 7 21.19 -25.32 21.91
CA GLY A 7 21.45 -24.04 22.58
C GLY A 7 21.66 -22.86 21.64
N THR A 8 20.96 -21.75 21.92
CA THR A 8 21.25 -20.35 21.53
C THR A 8 21.79 -20.08 20.12
N ALA A 9 20.95 -19.47 19.27
CA ALA A 9 21.12 -19.36 17.82
C ALA A 9 22.31 -18.53 17.27
N GLY A 10 23.18 -17.98 18.12
CA GLY A 10 24.30 -17.12 17.72
C GLY A 10 25.60 -17.87 17.38
N PRO A 11 26.47 -18.16 18.37
CA PRO A 11 27.86 -18.59 18.14
C PRO A 11 27.96 -19.93 17.39
N TRP A 12 27.12 -20.91 17.73
CA TRP A 12 27.14 -22.26 17.14
C TRP A 12 27.08 -22.27 15.60
N ALA A 13 26.41 -21.29 15.00
CA ALA A 13 26.27 -21.17 13.55
C ALA A 13 27.57 -20.68 12.89
N LEU A 14 28.35 -19.84 13.59
CA LEU A 14 29.66 -19.39 13.15
C LEU A 14 30.70 -20.51 13.31
N ASP A 15 30.67 -21.25 14.42
CA ASP A 15 31.55 -22.38 14.68
C ASP A 15 31.38 -23.48 13.60
N LEU A 16 30.13 -23.80 13.24
CA LEU A 16 29.84 -24.71 12.14
C LEU A 16 30.28 -24.16 10.77
N LEU A 17 30.15 -22.85 10.52
CA LEU A 17 30.61 -22.24 9.27
C LEU A 17 32.15 -22.24 9.13
N GLN A 18 32.90 -22.27 10.24
CA GLN A 18 34.36 -22.45 10.21
C GLN A 18 34.78 -23.89 9.88
N ALA A 19 33.98 -24.89 10.29
CA ALA A 19 34.25 -26.31 10.03
C ALA A 19 33.79 -26.79 8.64
N LEU A 20 32.96 -26.02 7.93
CA LEU A 20 32.40 -26.37 6.62
C LEU A 20 33.28 -25.90 5.45
N PRO A 21 33.22 -26.55 4.27
CA PRO A 21 33.94 -26.10 3.08
C PRO A 21 33.46 -24.70 2.65
N ARG A 22 34.39 -23.89 2.12
CA ARG A 22 34.13 -22.50 1.72
C ARG A 22 32.88 -22.37 0.83
N VAL A 23 32.06 -21.36 1.13
CA VAL A 23 30.88 -21.03 0.33
C VAL A 23 31.33 -20.63 -1.08
N SER A 24 30.76 -21.28 -2.09
CA SER A 24 31.02 -21.06 -3.51
C SER A 24 29.71 -21.10 -4.29
N LEU A 25 29.71 -20.61 -5.53
CA LEU A 25 28.53 -20.60 -6.40
C LEU A 25 27.92 -22.01 -6.62
N ALA A 26 28.74 -23.06 -6.60
CA ALA A 26 28.30 -24.45 -6.72
C ALA A 26 27.52 -24.97 -5.50
N ASN A 27 27.76 -24.39 -4.32
CA ASN A 27 27.16 -24.82 -3.05
C ASN A 27 25.84 -24.08 -2.72
N LEU A 28 25.49 -23.04 -3.49
CA LEU A 28 24.27 -22.25 -3.29
C LEU A 28 23.01 -23.06 -3.64
N LYS A 29 22.05 -23.13 -2.72
CA LYS A 29 20.75 -23.78 -2.92
C LYS A 29 19.61 -22.84 -2.50
N PRO A 30 18.49 -22.80 -3.23
CA PRO A 30 17.33 -22.00 -2.85
C PRO A 30 16.66 -22.59 -1.59
N ASN A 31 16.09 -21.73 -0.74
CA ASN A 31 15.38 -22.18 0.46
C ASN A 31 14.30 -23.23 0.11
N PRO A 32 14.16 -24.31 0.89
CA PRO A 32 13.22 -25.39 0.59
C PRO A 32 11.79 -24.85 0.46
N GLY A 33 11.08 -25.31 -0.58
CA GLY A 33 9.72 -24.86 -0.91
C GLY A 33 9.62 -23.52 -1.66
N SER A 34 10.66 -22.67 -1.69
CA SER A 34 10.62 -21.38 -2.40
C SER A 34 10.42 -21.54 -3.93
N ARG A 35 11.14 -22.50 -4.54
CA ARG A 35 10.97 -22.87 -5.95
C ARG A 35 10.10 -24.12 -6.07
N LYS A 36 8.88 -23.95 -6.61
CA LYS A 36 7.95 -25.06 -6.88
C LYS A 36 8.34 -25.75 -8.20
N PRO A 37 8.37 -27.10 -8.28
CA PRO A 37 8.78 -27.81 -9.48
C PRO A 37 7.79 -27.62 -10.63
N GLU A 38 8.32 -27.46 -11.85
CA GLU A 38 7.54 -27.16 -13.05
C GLU A 38 6.55 -28.29 -13.39
N ARG A 39 5.32 -27.94 -13.79
CA ARG A 39 4.23 -28.90 -14.01
C ARG A 39 3.98 -29.21 -15.49
N ARG A 40 5.00 -29.74 -16.18
CA ARG A 40 4.93 -30.19 -17.59
C ARG A 40 3.83 -31.23 -17.83
N GLN A 41 3.17 -31.11 -18.97
CA GLN A 41 2.08 -32.00 -19.43
C GLN A 41 2.65 -33.24 -20.15
N ARG A 42 3.60 -33.93 -19.52
CA ARG A 42 4.24 -35.15 -20.04
C ARG A 42 4.04 -36.33 -19.10
N GLY A 43 4.25 -37.55 -19.60
CA GLY A 43 4.11 -38.81 -18.85
C GLY A 43 2.67 -39.16 -18.47
N GLN A 44 2.48 -40.38 -17.95
CA GLN A 44 1.18 -40.99 -17.68
C GLN A 44 0.25 -40.09 -16.82
N ARG A 45 0.78 -39.47 -15.76
CA ARG A 45 -0.01 -38.65 -14.80
C ARG A 45 -0.52 -37.32 -15.36
N ARG A 46 0.09 -36.76 -16.42
CA ARG A 46 -0.24 -35.41 -16.92
C ARG A 46 -0.42 -35.26 -18.44
N GLY A 47 0.00 -36.25 -19.23
CA GLY A 47 -0.09 -36.22 -20.69
C GLY A 47 -1.51 -36.29 -21.23
N ARG A 48 -2.17 -37.46 -21.15
CA ARG A 48 -3.37 -37.84 -21.96
C ARG A 48 -4.42 -36.75 -22.21
N LYS A 49 -4.77 -35.96 -21.19
CA LYS A 49 -5.78 -34.87 -21.29
C LYS A 49 -5.22 -33.48 -20.94
N CYS A 50 -3.94 -33.36 -20.61
CA CYS A 50 -3.30 -32.12 -20.13
C CYS A 50 -4.05 -31.38 -18.99
N GLY A 51 -4.90 -32.08 -18.22
CA GLY A 51 -5.81 -31.46 -17.23
C GLY A 51 -7.02 -30.70 -17.81
N ARG A 52 -7.24 -30.72 -19.13
CA ARG A 52 -8.27 -29.92 -19.82
C ARG A 52 -9.68 -30.53 -19.82
N GLY A 53 -9.81 -31.85 -19.70
CA GLY A 53 -11.11 -32.55 -19.64
C GLY A 53 -11.44 -33.37 -20.90
N HIS A 54 -12.72 -33.43 -21.27
CA HIS A 54 -13.25 -34.09 -22.47
C HIS A 54 -14.20 -33.14 -23.22
N LYS A 55 -13.95 -32.94 -24.52
CA LYS A 55 -14.77 -32.14 -25.46
C LYS A 55 -15.10 -30.73 -24.92
N GLY A 56 -16.05 -30.04 -25.57
CA GLY A 56 -16.53 -28.71 -25.21
C GLY A 56 -15.48 -27.59 -25.24
N GLU A 57 -15.91 -26.39 -24.87
CA GLU A 57 -15.08 -25.18 -24.75
C GLU A 57 -13.87 -25.40 -23.83
N ARG A 58 -14.04 -26.16 -22.74
CA ARG A 58 -12.99 -26.39 -21.73
C ARG A 58 -11.79 -27.16 -22.28
N GLN A 59 -11.98 -28.07 -23.25
CA GLN A 59 -10.85 -28.70 -23.97
C GLN A 59 -10.30 -27.80 -25.08
N ARG A 60 -11.19 -27.11 -25.81
CA ARG A 60 -10.85 -26.27 -26.97
C ARG A 60 -10.14 -24.96 -26.61
N GLY A 61 -10.30 -24.48 -25.37
CA GLY A 61 -9.76 -23.20 -24.89
C GLY A 61 -10.73 -22.02 -25.02
N THR A 62 -11.81 -22.20 -25.79
CA THR A 62 -12.84 -21.20 -26.15
C THR A 62 -13.80 -20.86 -25.00
N ARG A 63 -13.30 -20.63 -23.78
CA ARG A 63 -14.13 -20.26 -22.64
C ARG A 63 -14.65 -18.83 -22.78
N LEU A 64 -15.90 -18.64 -22.35
CA LEU A 64 -16.53 -17.34 -22.12
C LEU A 64 -15.76 -16.49 -21.08
N ARG A 65 -15.98 -15.17 -21.12
CA ARG A 65 -15.30 -14.18 -20.27
C ARG A 65 -15.50 -14.44 -18.77
N LEU A 66 -14.52 -14.04 -17.95
CA LEU A 66 -14.63 -14.08 -16.49
C LEU A 66 -15.86 -13.27 -16.03
N GLY A 67 -16.65 -13.84 -15.11
CA GLY A 67 -17.90 -13.24 -14.65
C GLY A 67 -19.11 -13.43 -15.57
N PHE A 68 -19.05 -14.28 -16.59
CA PHE A 68 -20.23 -14.63 -17.39
C PHE A 68 -21.03 -15.79 -16.77
N GLU A 69 -22.22 -15.48 -16.26
CA GLU A 69 -23.13 -16.41 -15.58
C GLU A 69 -24.15 -17.04 -16.55
N GLY A 70 -23.69 -17.56 -17.68
CA GLY A 70 -24.51 -18.29 -18.65
C GLY A 70 -25.59 -17.47 -19.39
N GLY A 71 -25.66 -16.16 -19.16
CA GLY A 71 -26.68 -15.25 -19.70
C GLY A 71 -27.34 -14.36 -18.64
N GLN A 72 -27.21 -14.69 -17.36
CA GLN A 72 -27.73 -13.86 -16.27
C GLN A 72 -26.90 -12.56 -16.10
N THR A 73 -27.50 -11.53 -15.50
CA THR A 73 -26.81 -10.28 -15.11
C THR A 73 -25.70 -10.58 -14.09
N PRO A 74 -24.41 -10.33 -14.37
CA PRO A 74 -23.33 -10.75 -13.49
C PRO A 74 -23.44 -10.24 -12.05
N PHE A 75 -23.13 -11.10 -11.08
CA PHE A 75 -23.21 -10.85 -9.63
C PHE A 75 -22.51 -9.55 -9.19
N TYR A 76 -21.37 -9.21 -9.79
CA TYR A 76 -20.62 -7.98 -9.49
C TYR A 76 -21.34 -6.67 -9.92
N LEU A 77 -22.44 -6.77 -10.67
CA LEU A 77 -23.34 -5.64 -10.99
C LEU A 77 -24.57 -5.59 -10.06
N ARG A 78 -24.82 -6.64 -9.26
CA ARG A 78 -25.97 -6.71 -8.33
C ARG A 78 -25.66 -6.13 -6.94
N ILE A 79 -24.38 -5.89 -6.63
CA ILE A 79 -23.93 -5.41 -5.31
C ILE A 79 -23.72 -3.88 -5.31
N PRO A 80 -24.38 -3.12 -4.42
CA PRO A 80 -24.10 -1.69 -4.20
C PRO A 80 -22.78 -1.47 -3.44
N LYS A 81 -22.21 -0.26 -3.50
CA LYS A 81 -20.85 0.07 -3.01
C LYS A 81 -20.86 1.04 -1.82
N TYR A 82 -20.03 0.79 -0.79
CA TYR A 82 -19.90 1.61 0.45
C TYR A 82 -18.46 1.52 1.08
N GLY A 83 -18.08 2.43 1.99
CA GLY A 83 -16.77 2.53 2.71
C GLY A 83 -16.74 3.70 3.73
N LEU A 84 -15.68 4.09 4.48
CA LEU A 84 -14.30 3.61 4.74
C LEU A 84 -13.83 4.02 6.17
N ASN A 85 -13.17 3.15 6.97
CA ASN A 85 -13.00 3.28 8.44
C ASN A 85 -11.66 3.92 8.98
N ARG A 86 -10.91 4.73 8.23
CA ARG A 86 -9.42 4.66 8.33
C ARG A 86 -8.63 5.65 9.21
N LEU A 87 -9.19 6.74 9.73
CA LEU A 87 -8.37 7.88 10.21
C LEU A 87 -7.72 7.72 11.61
N GLN A 88 -8.49 7.48 12.68
CA GLN A 88 -8.01 7.46 14.10
C GLN A 88 -6.73 6.64 14.31
N TYR A 89 -6.65 5.46 13.71
CA TYR A 89 -5.54 4.50 13.79
C TYR A 89 -4.15 5.06 13.44
N LEU A 90 -4.07 6.19 12.71
CA LEU A 90 -2.80 6.83 12.37
C LEU A 90 -2.23 7.69 13.52
N ILE A 91 -3.10 8.25 14.35
CA ILE A 91 -2.76 9.09 15.50
C ILE A 91 -2.29 8.19 16.65
N ASP A 92 -3.02 7.10 16.91
CA ASP A 92 -2.70 6.11 17.96
C ASP A 92 -1.32 5.46 17.79
N LEU A 93 -0.79 5.46 16.56
CA LEU A 93 0.54 4.92 16.21
C LEU A 93 1.67 5.96 16.26
N GLY A 94 1.40 7.21 16.61
CA GLY A 94 2.41 8.29 16.61
C GLY A 94 3.01 8.55 15.22
N ARG A 95 2.20 8.44 14.16
CA ARG A 95 2.64 8.66 12.76
C ARG A 95 2.22 10.00 12.17
N VAL A 96 1.30 10.68 12.84
CA VAL A 96 0.78 12.00 12.47
C VAL A 96 0.51 12.73 13.79
N ASP A 97 1.23 13.82 14.03
CA ASP A 97 1.17 14.54 15.30
C ASP A 97 -0.03 15.50 15.33
N PRO A 98 -0.97 15.36 16.28
CA PRO A 98 -2.19 16.17 16.30
C PRO A 98 -1.96 17.63 16.77
N THR A 99 -0.73 17.97 17.14
CA THR A 99 -0.31 19.33 17.56
C THR A 99 0.02 20.24 16.38
N GLN A 100 0.13 19.70 15.16
CA GLN A 100 0.33 20.44 13.91
C GLN A 100 -0.91 20.28 13.02
N PRO A 101 -1.16 21.19 12.05
CA PRO A 101 -2.19 20.95 11.03
C PRO A 101 -1.90 19.65 10.27
N ILE A 102 -2.92 18.81 10.10
CA ILE A 102 -2.84 17.60 9.29
C ILE A 102 -3.09 17.97 7.82
N ASP A 103 -1.99 18.24 7.14
CA ASP A 103 -1.93 18.47 5.70
C ASP A 103 -1.91 17.14 4.90
N LEU A 104 -2.10 17.26 3.58
CA LEU A 104 -1.78 16.19 2.63
C LEU A 104 -0.34 15.67 2.76
N THR A 105 0.62 16.54 3.10
CA THR A 105 2.03 16.17 3.31
C THR A 105 2.17 15.20 4.47
N GLN A 106 1.58 15.53 5.63
CA GLN A 106 1.60 14.68 6.82
C GLN A 106 0.90 13.33 6.58
N LEU A 107 -0.24 13.33 5.90
CA LEU A 107 -0.97 12.09 5.54
C LEU A 107 -0.18 11.16 4.59
N VAL A 108 0.64 11.73 3.70
CA VAL A 108 1.54 10.97 2.82
C VAL A 108 2.80 10.50 3.57
N ASN A 109 3.40 11.36 4.40
CA ASN A 109 4.59 11.06 5.20
C ASN A 109 4.33 9.92 6.21
N GLY A 110 3.24 9.99 6.98
CA GLY A 110 2.78 8.93 7.88
C GLY A 110 2.29 7.66 7.16
N ARG A 111 2.26 7.67 5.82
CA ARG A 111 1.72 6.61 4.94
C ARG A 111 0.25 6.26 5.22
N GLY A 112 -0.51 7.24 5.69
CA GLY A 112 -1.95 7.12 5.91
C GLY A 112 -2.71 6.96 4.60
N VAL A 113 -2.40 7.85 3.64
CA VAL A 113 -2.94 7.87 2.28
C VAL A 113 -1.81 7.74 1.24
N THR A 114 -2.10 7.10 0.11
CA THR A 114 -1.18 7.03 -1.04
C THR A 114 -1.88 7.63 -2.26
N ILE A 115 -1.71 8.95 -2.44
CA ILE A 115 -2.24 9.72 -3.57
C ILE A 115 -1.36 9.46 -4.79
N GLN A 116 -1.96 9.23 -5.96
CA GLN A 116 -1.24 9.00 -7.22
C GLN A 116 -1.69 10.01 -8.28
N PRO A 117 -1.02 11.17 -8.44
CA PRO A 117 -1.42 12.22 -9.38
C PRO A 117 -1.64 11.73 -10.81
N SER A 118 -0.89 10.72 -11.26
CA SER A 118 -1.05 10.07 -12.58
C SER A 118 -2.42 9.42 -12.82
N LYS A 119 -3.20 9.14 -11.77
CA LYS A 119 -4.56 8.61 -11.84
C LYS A 119 -5.65 9.70 -11.84
N LYS A 120 -5.25 10.98 -11.77
CA LYS A 120 -6.13 12.14 -11.52
C LYS A 120 -6.75 12.14 -10.12
N ASP A 121 -6.04 11.60 -9.13
CA ASP A 121 -6.41 11.72 -7.72
C ASP A 121 -6.29 13.20 -7.29
N CYS A 122 -7.42 13.87 -7.06
CA CYS A 122 -7.47 15.33 -6.81
C CYS A 122 -7.29 15.76 -5.34
N GLY A 123 -6.89 14.85 -4.45
CA GLY A 123 -6.70 15.14 -3.01
C GLY A 123 -7.24 14.03 -2.11
N VAL A 124 -7.68 14.42 -0.91
CA VAL A 124 -8.28 13.56 0.11
C VAL A 124 -9.69 14.07 0.46
N GLN A 125 -10.62 13.12 0.61
CA GLN A 125 -11.96 13.34 1.11
C GLN A 125 -12.08 12.76 2.53
N LEU A 126 -12.53 13.57 3.49
CA LEU A 126 -12.99 13.04 4.79
C LEU A 126 -14.36 12.39 4.64
N VAL A 127 -14.51 11.24 5.30
CA VAL A 127 -15.74 10.45 5.36
C VAL A 127 -16.05 10.20 6.83
N GLU A 128 -17.29 10.42 7.23
CA GLU A 128 -17.83 10.25 8.59
C GLU A 128 -17.52 8.93 9.32
N LYS A 129 -17.21 7.86 8.58
CA LYS A 129 -17.27 6.49 9.08
C LYS A 129 -16.22 6.17 10.16
N GLY A 130 -16.66 6.18 11.42
CA GLY A 130 -15.85 5.98 12.62
C GLY A 130 -15.76 7.21 13.54
N ALA A 131 -16.48 8.30 13.24
CA ALA A 131 -16.51 9.52 14.04
C ALA A 131 -16.85 9.28 15.53
N ASP A 132 -17.75 8.36 15.85
CA ASP A 132 -18.13 8.01 17.24
C ASP A 132 -16.95 7.53 18.10
N THR A 133 -15.88 7.03 17.44
CA THR A 133 -14.65 6.53 18.08
C THR A 133 -13.50 7.53 18.00
N PHE A 134 -13.68 8.65 17.28
CA PHE A 134 -12.65 9.65 17.08
C PHE A 134 -12.52 10.56 18.32
N LYS A 135 -11.35 10.55 18.96
CA LYS A 135 -11.12 11.22 20.26
C LYS A 135 -10.04 12.31 20.24
N ALA A 136 -9.31 12.44 19.13
CA ALA A 136 -8.25 13.43 19.03
C ALA A 136 -8.84 14.81 18.69
N LYS A 137 -8.46 15.85 19.44
CA LYS A 137 -8.64 17.24 18.97
C LYS A 137 -7.54 17.51 17.93
N VAL A 138 -7.91 17.80 16.69
CA VAL A 138 -6.96 18.04 15.60
C VAL A 138 -7.49 19.05 14.60
N ASN A 139 -6.59 19.86 14.04
CA ASN A 139 -6.87 20.72 12.89
C ASN A 139 -6.48 19.97 11.62
N ILE A 140 -7.37 19.87 10.63
CA ILE A 140 -7.18 19.01 9.44
C ILE A 140 -7.48 19.81 8.17
N GLU A 141 -6.53 19.80 7.21
CA GLU A 141 -6.62 20.51 5.94
C GLU A 141 -6.95 19.54 4.80
N VAL A 142 -8.14 19.65 4.21
CA VAL A 142 -8.63 18.70 3.18
C VAL A 142 -9.35 19.40 2.04
N GLN A 143 -9.47 18.69 0.91
CA GLN A 143 -10.09 19.22 -0.31
C GLN A 143 -11.60 19.00 -0.30
N LEU A 144 -12.07 17.96 0.39
CA LEU A 144 -13.48 17.58 0.53
C LEU A 144 -13.73 16.97 1.91
N ALA A 145 -14.93 17.17 2.46
CA ALA A 145 -15.46 16.47 3.62
C ALA A 145 -16.95 16.14 3.36
N SER A 146 -17.50 15.10 3.98
CA SER A 146 -18.95 14.87 3.94
C SER A 146 -19.69 15.85 4.85
N GLU A 147 -20.94 16.16 4.51
CA GLU A 147 -21.78 17.07 5.28
C GLU A 147 -22.06 16.50 6.69
N GLU A 148 -22.17 15.17 6.82
CA GLU A 148 -22.30 14.51 8.13
C GLU A 148 -21.09 14.77 9.04
N TRP A 149 -19.87 14.73 8.51
CA TRP A 149 -18.66 15.06 9.27
C TRP A 149 -18.66 16.53 9.73
N ALA A 150 -19.10 17.46 8.88
CA ALA A 150 -19.22 18.88 9.23
C ALA A 150 -20.36 19.18 10.24
N ALA A 151 -21.37 18.31 10.31
CA ALA A 151 -22.52 18.42 11.20
C ALA A 151 -22.22 17.90 12.63
N LEU A 152 -21.42 16.83 12.77
CA LEU A 152 -21.24 16.12 14.04
C LEU A 152 -20.62 16.93 15.19
N ARG A 153 -19.87 18.01 14.89
CA ARG A 153 -19.22 18.98 15.81
C ARG A 153 -19.17 18.63 17.32
N PRO A 154 -18.41 17.61 17.77
CA PRO A 154 -18.37 17.25 19.19
C PRO A 154 -17.46 18.17 20.02
N PHE A 155 -16.56 18.90 19.34
CA PHE A 155 -15.54 19.76 19.91
C PHE A 155 -15.30 20.98 18.99
N PRO A 156 -14.68 22.06 19.49
CA PRO A 156 -14.15 23.14 18.64
C PRO A 156 -12.95 22.61 17.83
N LEU A 157 -13.25 22.02 16.67
CA LEU A 157 -12.32 21.57 15.65
C LEU A 157 -12.33 22.61 14.52
N GLU A 158 -11.18 23.23 14.27
CA GLU A 158 -10.98 24.15 13.17
C GLU A 158 -10.49 23.35 11.95
N PHE A 159 -11.27 23.36 10.87
CA PHE A 159 -10.92 22.69 9.61
C PHE A 159 -10.97 23.68 8.46
N SER A 160 -9.96 23.62 7.60
CA SER A 160 -9.81 24.44 6.40
C SER A 160 -10.10 23.59 5.17
N ILE A 161 -11.00 24.08 4.30
CA ILE A 161 -11.25 23.47 2.99
C ILE A 161 -10.42 24.24 1.96
N ILE A 162 -9.35 23.62 1.47
CA ILE A 162 -8.41 24.26 0.54
C ILE A 162 -8.55 23.64 -0.87
N PRO A 163 -9.14 24.35 -1.85
CA PRO A 163 -9.37 23.84 -3.20
C PRO A 163 -8.08 23.89 -4.04
N PHE A 164 -7.31 22.81 -4.04
CA PHE A 164 -6.11 22.68 -4.89
C PHE A 164 -6.47 22.44 -6.37
N ARG A 165 -5.91 23.25 -7.27
CA ARG A 165 -5.79 22.87 -8.69
C ARG A 165 -4.77 21.72 -8.81
N SER A 166 -5.05 20.74 -9.67
CA SER A 166 -4.30 19.47 -9.77
C SER A 166 -2.79 19.62 -9.94
N CYS A 167 -2.29 20.69 -10.58
CA CYS A 167 -0.86 20.96 -10.72
C CYS A 167 -0.14 21.22 -9.38
N LEU A 168 -0.81 21.82 -8.38
CA LEU A 168 -0.19 22.18 -7.09
C LEU A 168 0.12 20.95 -6.23
N ILE A 169 -0.67 19.87 -6.37
CA ILE A 169 -0.44 18.60 -5.66
C ILE A 169 0.93 18.01 -6.04
N VAL A 170 1.35 18.21 -7.30
CA VAL A 170 2.65 17.73 -7.81
C VAL A 170 3.82 18.62 -7.37
N ALA A 171 3.61 19.93 -7.16
CA ALA A 171 4.64 20.82 -6.64
C ALA A 171 5.00 20.46 -5.19
N ASN A 172 4.00 20.43 -4.31
CA ASN A 172 4.14 20.17 -2.88
C ASN A 172 4.83 18.81 -2.59
N GLN A 173 4.51 17.75 -3.37
CA GLN A 173 5.18 16.44 -3.24
C GLN A 173 6.67 16.44 -3.68
N ASN A 174 7.12 17.38 -4.51
CA ASN A 174 8.48 17.40 -5.06
C ASN A 174 9.43 18.36 -4.33
N GLU A 175 8.93 19.44 -3.72
CA GLU A 175 9.74 20.38 -2.94
C GLU A 175 10.44 19.69 -1.75
N CYS A 176 9.75 18.75 -1.10
CA CYS A 176 10.32 17.88 -0.05
C CYS A 176 11.52 17.02 -0.49
N ARG A 177 11.84 16.93 -1.79
CA ARG A 177 13.03 16.21 -2.30
C ARG A 177 14.24 17.10 -2.58
N TRP A 178 14.09 18.42 -2.63
CA TRP A 178 15.16 19.35 -3.02
C TRP A 178 15.59 20.35 -1.92
N ALA A 179 14.89 20.37 -0.78
CA ALA A 179 15.22 21.18 0.38
C ALA A 179 16.66 20.97 0.95
N GLY A 180 17.37 19.93 0.53
CA GLY A 180 18.77 19.66 0.91
C GLY A 180 19.85 20.36 0.06
N LEU A 181 19.50 21.11 -1.00
CA LEU A 181 20.47 21.68 -1.94
C LEU A 181 20.29 23.17 -2.31
N ALA A 182 19.22 23.83 -1.87
CA ALA A 182 18.82 25.16 -2.35
C ALA A 182 19.16 26.35 -1.42
N LEU A 183 20.11 26.20 -0.49
CA LEU A 183 20.37 27.15 0.60
C LEU A 183 21.51 28.17 0.33
N LEU A 184 21.88 28.40 -0.94
CA LEU A 184 23.15 29.08 -1.26
C LEU A 184 23.15 30.00 -2.51
N SER A 185 21.99 30.30 -3.13
CA SER A 185 21.96 31.02 -4.43
C SER A 185 20.79 31.98 -4.65
N ALA A 186 20.32 32.68 -3.60
CA ALA A 186 19.18 33.60 -3.70
C ALA A 186 19.25 34.83 -2.75
N TRP A 187 20.37 35.58 -2.75
CA TRP A 187 20.50 36.80 -1.94
C TRP A 187 21.31 37.93 -2.63
N SER A 188 20.77 38.53 -3.69
CA SER A 188 21.35 39.72 -4.35
C SER A 188 20.33 40.45 -5.26
N GLY A 189 20.07 41.75 -5.03
CA GLY A 189 19.24 42.62 -5.90
C GLY A 189 17.72 42.40 -5.73
N SER A 190 16.87 43.27 -5.18
CA SER A 190 16.83 44.74 -4.94
C SER A 190 16.55 45.64 -6.15
N LYS A 191 15.28 46.07 -6.26
CA LYS A 191 14.73 47.19 -7.06
C LYS A 191 14.68 46.95 -8.58
N GLY A 192 13.70 47.48 -9.33
CA GLY A 192 12.49 48.19 -8.91
C GLY A 192 12.07 49.29 -9.88
N CYS A 193 11.16 48.97 -10.81
CA CYS A 193 10.30 49.86 -11.59
C CYS A 193 9.15 49.03 -12.17
#